data_AF-A0A4R1F2V7-F1
#
_entry.id   AF-A0A4R1F2V7-F1
#
_cell.length_a   1.000
_cell.length_b   1.000
_cell.length_c   1.000
_cell.angle_alpha   90.00
_cell.angle_beta   90.00
_cell.angle_gamma   90.00
#
_symmetry.space_group_name_H-M   'P 1'
#
loop_
_entity.id
_entity.type
_entity.pdbx_description
1 polymer ?
#
loop_
_entity_poly.entity_id
_entity_poly.type
_entity_poly.pdbx_seq_one_letter_code
_entity_poly.pdbx_strand_id
1 'polypeptide(L)'
;MTTTENITEIPADHPADGELLGTEAAAAAAKIVPQMDLSEAIEAAIRKAVSNQLSATAKTVAEGVLGELLTDEVLAGMRETAILEATAAIDPIPAPEPEPEPEPAAEQAPADEEAEEEPAPQLRFENARKFVEGYVVEVYAREVIVRGSEQRLRWCPQWWEHAEVMARMEVLWRAFEHLRQGKGAEPSEFWLLHLDPHMSRILDPEGPFKYCTVAGGHVEKLQPLPTGDDAPAATFPSGYYERPSGLFVREATPSKAAKVPTSWEFP
;
A
#
# COMPACT_ATOMS: atom_id res chain seq x y z
N MET A 1 -24.25 -9.71 -63.97
CA MET A 1 -24.51 -10.58 -62.81
C MET A 1 -23.80 -9.97 -61.62
N THR A 2 -24.55 -9.39 -60.69
CA THR A 2 -24.42 -9.55 -59.22
C THR A 2 -25.39 -8.59 -58.54
N THR A 3 -26.17 -9.17 -57.64
CA THR A 3 -27.34 -8.67 -56.91
C THR A 3 -26.93 -7.86 -55.68
N THR A 4 -27.68 -6.81 -55.33
CA THR A 4 -27.99 -6.42 -53.93
C THR A 4 -29.31 -5.67 -53.95
N GLU A 5 -30.25 -6.16 -53.15
CA GLU A 5 -31.64 -5.72 -53.07
C GLU A 5 -31.82 -4.52 -52.13
N ASN A 6 -32.88 -3.77 -52.45
CA ASN A 6 -33.32 -2.53 -51.85
C ASN A 6 -34.46 -2.87 -50.85
N ILE A 7 -34.40 -2.38 -49.61
CA ILE A 7 -35.46 -2.59 -48.61
C ILE A 7 -36.33 -1.33 -48.49
N THR A 8 -37.63 -1.60 -48.63
CA THR A 8 -38.81 -0.72 -48.68
C THR A 8 -39.17 -0.10 -47.33
N GLU A 9 -39.54 1.19 -47.36
CA GLU A 9 -40.21 1.98 -46.31
C GLU A 9 -41.73 1.66 -46.19
N ILE A 10 -42.39 2.26 -45.16
CA ILE A 10 -43.84 2.61 -44.97
C ILE A 10 -44.44 1.93 -43.70
N PRO A 11 -45.29 2.59 -42.84
CA PRO A 11 -45.28 3.95 -42.27
C PRO A 11 -45.75 3.98 -40.77
N ALA A 12 -46.05 5.19 -40.27
CA ALA A 12 -46.54 5.53 -38.94
C ALA A 12 -47.96 5.03 -38.60
N ASP A 13 -48.20 4.75 -37.31
CA ASP A 13 -49.52 4.93 -36.70
C ASP A 13 -49.39 5.42 -35.25
N HIS A 14 -50.27 6.35 -34.88
CA HIS A 14 -50.36 7.06 -33.61
C HIS A 14 -51.55 6.49 -32.83
N PRO A 15 -51.56 6.61 -31.48
CA PRO A 15 -52.70 7.32 -30.93
C PRO A 15 -52.32 8.32 -29.85
N ALA A 16 -53.00 9.47 -29.93
CA ALA A 16 -53.17 10.43 -28.87
C ALA A 16 -54.30 9.94 -27.98
N ASP A 17 -54.13 10.01 -26.67
CA ASP A 17 -55.18 10.25 -25.67
C ASP A 17 -54.46 10.77 -24.40
N GLY A 18 -54.74 12.02 -24.02
CA GLY A 18 -54.23 12.61 -22.80
C GLY A 18 -55.29 12.62 -21.71
N GLU A 19 -54.89 12.41 -20.46
CA GLU A 19 -55.59 12.96 -19.31
C GLU A 19 -54.58 13.43 -18.24
N LEU A 20 -54.77 14.68 -17.82
CA LEU A 20 -53.92 15.51 -16.98
C LEU A 20 -54.09 15.22 -15.48
N LEU A 21 -52.98 15.11 -14.76
CA LEU A 21 -52.83 15.52 -13.35
C LEU A 21 -51.41 16.11 -13.25
N GLY A 22 -51.19 17.40 -13.07
CA GLY A 22 -51.70 18.22 -11.98
C GLY A 22 -50.52 18.59 -11.09
N THR A 23 -49.80 19.65 -11.48
CA THR A 23 -49.12 20.63 -10.62
C THR A 23 -48.62 20.16 -9.24
N GLU A 24 -47.31 19.93 -9.06
CA GLU A 24 -46.61 20.20 -7.77
C GLU A 24 -45.08 19.92 -7.80
N ALA A 25 -44.33 20.43 -8.77
CA ALA A 25 -42.85 20.43 -8.67
C ALA A 25 -42.16 21.62 -9.35
N ALA A 26 -42.89 22.70 -9.64
CA ALA A 26 -42.33 23.93 -10.23
C ALA A 26 -42.27 25.11 -9.24
N ALA A 27 -42.45 24.87 -7.93
CA ALA A 27 -42.49 25.94 -6.93
C ALA A 27 -41.33 25.84 -5.93
N ALA A 28 -40.12 26.19 -6.37
CA ALA A 28 -39.07 26.76 -5.52
C ALA A 28 -37.93 27.38 -6.36
N ALA A 29 -38.26 28.32 -7.24
CA ALA A 29 -37.28 29.23 -7.84
C ALA A 29 -37.51 30.64 -7.28
N ALA A 30 -36.81 31.00 -6.19
CA ALA A 30 -36.74 32.38 -5.73
C ALA A 30 -35.52 32.62 -4.82
N LYS A 31 -34.37 32.92 -5.44
CA LYS A 31 -33.45 33.98 -5.02
C LYS A 31 -32.35 34.09 -6.09
N ILE A 32 -32.59 34.97 -7.06
CA ILE A 32 -31.58 35.41 -8.01
C ILE A 32 -30.66 36.36 -7.24
N VAL A 33 -29.46 35.89 -6.89
CA VAL A 33 -28.34 36.76 -6.54
C VAL A 33 -27.72 37.21 -7.86
N PRO A 34 -27.64 38.52 -8.16
CA PRO A 34 -27.08 38.99 -9.42
C PRO A 34 -25.56 38.85 -9.32
N GLN A 35 -24.94 38.01 -10.16
CA GLN A 35 -23.53 38.04 -10.65
C GLN A 35 -22.98 36.67 -11.13
N MET A 36 -23.75 35.57 -11.15
CA MET A 36 -23.26 34.29 -11.71
C MET A 36 -23.54 34.14 -13.22
N ASP A 37 -22.54 33.66 -13.96
CA ASP A 37 -22.64 33.31 -15.38
C ASP A 37 -23.71 32.21 -15.57
N LEU A 38 -24.66 32.44 -16.47
CA LEU A 38 -25.75 31.50 -16.78
C LEU A 38 -25.21 30.11 -17.15
N SER A 39 -24.04 30.06 -17.79
CA SER A 39 -23.38 28.83 -18.21
C SER A 39 -22.94 27.99 -17.02
N GLU A 40 -22.39 28.64 -15.99
CA GLU A 40 -21.93 27.99 -14.76
C GLU A 40 -23.12 27.49 -13.92
N ALA A 41 -24.22 28.25 -13.89
CA ALA A 41 -25.45 27.83 -13.23
C ALA A 41 -26.08 26.59 -13.90
N ILE A 42 -26.08 26.54 -15.24
CA ILE A 42 -26.58 25.38 -16.00
C ILE A 42 -25.66 24.18 -15.79
N GLU A 43 -24.33 24.35 -15.84
CA GLU A 43 -23.38 23.26 -15.62
C GLU A 43 -23.49 22.67 -14.20
N ALA A 44 -23.63 23.53 -13.19
CA ALA A 44 -23.84 23.10 -11.81
C ALA A 44 -25.16 22.33 -11.65
N ALA A 45 -26.23 22.77 -12.33
CA ALA A 45 -27.51 22.07 -12.33
C ALA A 45 -27.41 20.69 -13.01
N ILE A 46 -26.73 20.59 -14.15
CA ILE A 46 -26.50 19.32 -14.87
C ILE A 46 -25.67 18.37 -14.00
N ARG A 47 -24.55 18.84 -13.42
CA ARG A 47 -23.68 18.03 -12.56
C ARG A 47 -24.44 17.46 -11.36
N LYS A 48 -25.29 18.27 -10.73
CA LYS A 48 -26.12 17.84 -9.61
C LYS A 48 -27.17 16.82 -10.03
N ALA A 49 -27.84 17.03 -11.17
CA ALA A 49 -28.81 16.09 -11.70
C ALA A 49 -28.18 14.73 -12.03
N VAL A 50 -27.02 14.72 -12.68
CA VAL A 50 -26.26 13.49 -12.99
C VAL A 50 -25.82 12.79 -11.70
N SER A 51 -25.28 13.52 -10.71
CA SER A 51 -24.89 12.94 -9.43
C SER A 51 -26.07 12.29 -8.69
N ASN A 52 -27.24 12.94 -8.71
CA ASN A 52 -28.44 12.41 -8.10
C ASN A 52 -28.93 11.15 -8.82
N GLN A 53 -28.85 11.14 -10.16
CA GLN A 53 -29.25 10.00 -10.98
C GLN A 53 -28.31 8.80 -10.73
N LEU A 54 -27.00 9.03 -10.69
CA LEU A 54 -26.00 8.00 -10.39
C LEU A 54 -26.21 7.42 -8.98
N SER A 55 -26.46 8.28 -7.98
CA SER A 55 -26.74 7.83 -6.62
C SER A 55 -28.04 7.03 -6.52
N ALA A 56 -29.07 7.39 -7.29
CA ALA A 56 -30.32 6.64 -7.32
C ALA A 56 -30.11 5.24 -7.95
N THR A 57 -29.40 5.15 -9.07
CA THR A 57 -29.08 3.86 -9.71
C THR A 57 -28.19 2.99 -8.82
N ALA A 58 -27.18 3.57 -8.17
CA ALA A 58 -26.33 2.86 -7.24
C ALA A 58 -27.13 2.26 -6.07
N LYS A 59 -28.12 3.00 -5.55
CA LYS A 59 -29.02 2.52 -4.51
C LYS A 59 -29.86 1.32 -4.98
N THR A 60 -30.42 1.38 -6.18
CA THR A 60 -31.19 0.26 -6.75
C THR A 60 -30.33 -0.98 -7.00
N VAL A 61 -29.10 -0.81 -7.48
CA VAL A 61 -28.15 -1.93 -7.66
C VAL A 61 -27.79 -2.53 -6.30
N ALA A 62 -27.51 -1.71 -5.29
CA ALA A 62 -27.22 -2.16 -3.94
C ALA A 62 -28.40 -2.92 -3.31
N GLU A 63 -29.64 -2.45 -3.50
CA GLU A 63 -30.85 -3.14 -3.03
C GLU A 63 -31.04 -4.51 -3.72
N GLY A 64 -30.75 -4.61 -5.02
CA GLY A 64 -30.83 -5.88 -5.76
C GLY A 64 -29.77 -6.90 -5.31
N VAL A 65 -28.51 -6.48 -5.22
CA VAL A 65 -27.40 -7.35 -4.80
C VAL A 65 -27.55 -7.77 -3.34
N LEU A 66 -28.00 -6.86 -2.46
CA LEU A 66 -28.23 -7.18 -1.06
C LEU A 66 -29.37 -8.20 -0.90
N GLY A 67 -30.42 -8.12 -1.71
CA GLY A 67 -31.51 -9.11 -1.71
C GLY A 67 -31.09 -10.49 -2.23
N GLU A 68 -30.13 -10.53 -3.17
CA GLU A 68 -29.57 -11.79 -3.69
C GLU A 68 -28.59 -12.45 -2.71
N LEU A 69 -27.82 -11.65 -1.96
CA LEU A 69 -26.83 -12.13 -1.00
C LEU A 69 -27.38 -12.39 0.42
N LEU A 70 -28.41 -11.65 0.84
CA LEU A 70 -29.09 -11.86 2.12
C LEU A 70 -30.34 -12.72 1.94
N THR A 71 -30.15 -13.93 1.44
CA THR A 71 -31.22 -14.94 1.45
C THR A 71 -31.62 -15.28 2.89
N ASP A 72 -32.86 -15.73 3.09
CA ASP A 72 -33.38 -16.08 4.42
C ASP A 72 -32.51 -17.13 5.13
N GLU A 73 -31.86 -18.02 4.37
CA GLU A 73 -30.93 -19.03 4.86
C GLU A 73 -29.62 -18.42 5.39
N VAL A 74 -29.04 -17.46 4.66
CA VAL A 74 -27.84 -16.74 5.11
C VAL A 74 -28.15 -15.89 6.34
N LEU A 75 -29.31 -15.23 6.36
CA LEU A 75 -29.76 -14.43 7.50
C LEU A 75 -30.01 -15.31 8.75
N ALA A 76 -30.54 -16.52 8.57
CA ALA A 76 -30.72 -17.49 9.64
C ALA A 76 -29.37 -17.99 10.18
N GLY A 77 -28.43 -18.33 9.30
CA GLY A 77 -27.07 -18.72 9.69
C GLY A 77 -26.34 -17.62 10.47
N MET A 78 -26.45 -16.36 10.04
CA MET A 78 -25.86 -15.24 10.77
C MET A 78 -26.47 -15.04 12.16
N ARG A 79 -27.78 -15.25 12.31
CA ARG A 79 -28.46 -15.18 13.62
C ARG A 79 -28.04 -16.32 14.54
N GLU A 80 -27.87 -17.53 14.00
CA GLU A 80 -27.39 -18.68 14.76
C GLU A 80 -25.98 -18.44 15.31
N THR A 81 -25.05 -17.96 14.46
CA THR A 81 -23.70 -17.58 14.89
C THR A 81 -23.72 -16.49 15.97
N ALA A 82 -24.54 -15.46 15.79
CA ALA A 82 -24.67 -14.38 16.77
C ALA A 82 -25.21 -14.87 18.12
N ILE A 83 -26.11 -15.88 18.12
CA ILE A 83 -26.61 -16.50 19.36
C ILE A 83 -25.51 -17.32 20.03
N LEU A 84 -24.73 -18.09 19.26
CA LEU A 84 -23.61 -18.89 19.79
C LEU A 84 -22.51 -18.02 20.39
N GLU A 85 -22.19 -16.90 19.75
CA GLU A 85 -21.23 -15.93 20.30
C GLU A 85 -21.78 -15.24 21.55
N ALA A 86 -23.06 -14.88 21.55
CA ALA A 86 -23.71 -14.28 22.71
C ALA A 86 -23.80 -15.27 23.89
N THR A 87 -24.08 -16.55 23.66
CA THR A 87 -24.08 -17.57 24.72
C THR A 87 -22.69 -17.85 25.25
N ALA A 88 -21.67 -17.88 24.39
CA ALA A 88 -20.27 -17.99 24.82
C ALA A 88 -19.80 -16.80 25.67
N ALA A 89 -20.34 -15.60 25.43
CA ALA A 89 -20.06 -14.42 26.23
C ALA A 89 -20.79 -14.40 27.59
N ILE A 90 -21.94 -15.07 27.70
CA ILE A 90 -22.75 -15.14 28.93
C ILE A 90 -22.24 -16.22 29.90
N ASP A 91 -21.81 -17.37 29.38
CA ASP A 91 -21.24 -18.47 30.15
C ASP A 91 -19.78 -18.71 29.73
N PRO A 92 -18.81 -17.92 30.24
CA PRO A 92 -17.41 -18.24 30.03
C PRO A 92 -17.12 -19.61 30.65
N ILE A 93 -16.64 -20.55 29.84
CA ILE A 93 -16.02 -21.78 30.32
C ILE A 93 -14.96 -21.36 31.36
N PRO A 94 -15.01 -21.87 32.61
CA PRO A 94 -14.05 -21.47 33.62
C PRO A 94 -12.64 -21.77 33.11
N ALA A 95 -11.82 -20.72 33.06
CA ALA A 95 -10.40 -20.87 32.80
C ALA A 95 -9.83 -21.93 33.76
N PRO A 96 -8.99 -22.87 33.29
CA PRO A 96 -8.30 -23.76 34.21
C PRO A 96 -7.51 -22.90 35.21
N GLU A 97 -7.72 -23.14 36.50
CA GLU A 97 -7.05 -22.43 37.58
C GLU A 97 -5.52 -22.53 37.40
N PRO A 98 -4.75 -21.44 37.64
CA PRO A 98 -3.30 -21.51 37.58
C PRO A 98 -2.79 -22.41 38.71
N GLU A 99 -2.09 -23.48 38.35
CA GLU A 99 -1.38 -24.35 39.29
C GLU A 99 -0.39 -23.53 40.15
N PRO A 100 -0.18 -23.90 41.43
CA PRO A 100 0.68 -23.15 42.33
C PRO A 100 2.15 -23.20 41.89
N GLU A 101 2.80 -22.03 41.83
CA GLU A 101 4.23 -21.91 41.56
C GLU A 101 5.07 -22.73 42.56
N PRO A 102 6.06 -23.54 42.10
CA PRO A 102 6.95 -24.25 43.01
C PRO A 102 8.02 -23.30 43.60
N GLU A 103 8.20 -23.35 44.92
CA GLU A 103 9.35 -22.77 45.63
C GLU A 103 10.68 -23.36 45.12
N PRO A 104 11.81 -22.63 45.22
CA PRO A 104 13.06 -23.02 44.55
C PRO A 104 13.75 -24.18 45.30
N ALA A 105 13.44 -25.40 44.88
CA ALA A 105 14.17 -26.59 45.29
C ALA A 105 15.26 -26.92 44.25
N ALA A 106 16.50 -26.67 44.68
CA ALA A 106 17.73 -27.38 44.33
C ALA A 106 17.86 -27.92 42.89
N GLU A 107 18.72 -27.24 42.13
CA GLU A 107 19.65 -27.77 41.13
C GLU A 107 19.53 -29.27 40.84
N GLN A 108 18.57 -29.61 39.99
CA GLN A 108 18.58 -30.84 39.22
C GLN A 108 18.72 -30.41 37.77
N ALA A 109 19.82 -30.85 37.14
CA ALA A 109 20.05 -30.70 35.72
C ALA A 109 18.78 -31.14 34.95
N PRO A 110 18.33 -30.41 33.92
CA PRO A 110 17.19 -30.87 33.16
C PRO A 110 17.60 -32.15 32.44
N ALA A 111 16.90 -33.23 32.78
CA ALA A 111 16.76 -34.37 31.90
C ALA A 111 16.12 -33.88 30.60
N ASP A 112 16.60 -34.42 29.48
CA ASP A 112 16.09 -34.20 28.14
C ASP A 112 14.57 -34.45 28.08
N GLU A 113 13.78 -33.39 28.24
CA GLU A 113 12.49 -33.30 27.56
C GLU A 113 12.83 -32.90 26.12
N GLU A 114 12.87 -33.90 25.24
CA GLU A 114 12.87 -33.70 23.79
C GLU A 114 11.58 -32.93 23.45
N ALA A 115 11.67 -31.60 23.49
CA ALA A 115 10.81 -30.77 22.67
C ALA A 115 10.97 -31.29 21.25
N GLU A 116 9.90 -31.86 20.69
CA GLU A 116 9.86 -32.21 19.28
C GLU A 116 10.19 -30.95 18.49
N GLU A 117 11.45 -30.84 18.09
CA GLU A 117 11.99 -29.73 17.32
C GLU A 117 11.31 -29.83 15.95
N GLU A 118 10.22 -29.09 15.77
CA GLU A 118 9.56 -28.99 14.47
C GLU A 118 10.66 -28.67 13.45
N PRO A 119 10.82 -29.50 12.40
CA PRO A 119 11.97 -29.41 11.52
C PRO A 119 12.04 -28.01 10.95
N ALA A 120 13.17 -27.35 11.17
CA ALA A 120 13.37 -25.98 10.75
C ALA A 120 12.93 -25.83 9.28
N PRO A 121 12.12 -24.81 8.95
CA PRO A 121 11.56 -24.66 7.62
C PRO A 121 12.65 -24.72 6.55
N GLN A 122 12.55 -25.70 5.65
CA GLN A 122 13.55 -25.89 4.59
C GLN A 122 13.55 -24.65 3.68
N LEU A 123 14.72 -24.05 3.48
CA LEU A 123 14.86 -22.90 2.58
C LEU A 123 14.59 -23.36 1.14
N ARG A 124 13.74 -22.62 0.41
CA ARG A 124 13.44 -22.91 -1.00
C ARG A 124 14.61 -22.54 -1.90
N PHE A 125 15.35 -21.51 -1.52
CA PHE A 125 16.59 -21.06 -2.14
C PHE A 125 17.69 -21.04 -1.10
N GLU A 126 18.85 -21.60 -1.44
CA GLU A 126 20.01 -21.71 -0.53
C GLU A 126 20.58 -20.35 -0.11
N ASN A 127 20.50 -19.35 -0.99
CA ASN A 127 21.05 -18.02 -0.77
C ASN A 127 20.35 -16.99 -1.67
N ALA A 128 20.61 -15.71 -1.39
CA ALA A 128 20.06 -14.58 -2.15
C ALA A 128 20.37 -14.65 -3.65
N ARG A 129 21.54 -15.17 -4.06
CA ARG A 129 21.88 -15.32 -5.47
C ARG A 129 20.95 -16.30 -6.17
N LYS A 130 20.71 -17.48 -5.58
CA LYS A 130 19.77 -18.47 -6.12
C LYS A 130 18.33 -17.98 -6.11
N PHE A 131 17.95 -17.21 -5.11
CA PHE A 131 16.66 -16.53 -5.08
C PHE A 131 16.50 -15.53 -6.22
N VAL A 132 17.50 -14.68 -6.48
CA VAL A 132 17.42 -13.72 -7.59
C VAL A 132 17.37 -14.45 -8.94
N GLU A 133 18.27 -15.42 -9.16
CA GLU A 133 18.37 -16.21 -10.40
C GLU A 133 17.11 -17.05 -10.67
N GLY A 134 16.47 -17.60 -9.62
CA GLY A 134 15.37 -18.56 -9.75
C GLY A 134 13.98 -17.99 -9.48
N TYR A 135 13.86 -16.75 -9.00
CA TYR A 135 12.59 -16.11 -8.70
C TYR A 135 12.54 -14.69 -9.24
N VAL A 136 13.38 -13.77 -8.73
CA VAL A 136 13.24 -12.33 -9.01
C VAL A 136 13.33 -12.02 -10.49
N VAL A 137 14.33 -12.54 -11.20
CA VAL A 137 14.51 -12.25 -12.64
C VAL A 137 13.41 -12.86 -13.50
N GLU A 138 12.76 -13.92 -13.03
CA GLU A 138 11.67 -14.61 -13.73
C GLU A 138 10.33 -13.91 -13.53
N VAL A 139 10.04 -13.45 -12.30
CA VAL A 139 8.73 -12.87 -11.95
C VAL A 139 8.69 -11.35 -12.13
N TYR A 140 9.82 -10.65 -12.00
CA TYR A 140 9.86 -9.19 -12.01
C TYR A 140 10.28 -8.64 -13.38
N ALA A 141 9.36 -8.75 -14.35
CA ALA A 141 9.62 -8.36 -15.73
C ALA A 141 9.52 -6.83 -15.94
N ARG A 142 10.57 -6.20 -16.48
CA ARG A 142 10.62 -4.78 -16.87
C ARG A 142 11.41 -4.59 -18.16
N GLU A 143 11.05 -3.56 -18.93
CA GLU A 143 11.79 -3.19 -20.14
C GLU A 143 13.11 -2.48 -19.77
N VAL A 144 14.22 -3.21 -19.84
CA VAL A 144 15.58 -2.73 -19.51
C VAL A 144 16.61 -3.02 -20.61
N ILE A 145 16.17 -3.64 -21.71
CA ILE A 145 17.04 -4.12 -22.79
C ILE A 145 16.97 -3.17 -23.99
N VAL A 146 15.77 -2.67 -24.33
CA VAL A 146 15.59 -1.73 -25.44
C VAL A 146 16.39 -0.45 -25.20
N ARG A 147 17.07 0.03 -26.25
CA ARG A 147 17.86 1.26 -26.21
C ARG A 147 17.02 2.45 -25.73
N GLY A 148 17.53 3.21 -24.76
CA GLY A 148 16.85 4.35 -24.15
C GLY A 148 16.01 3.96 -22.93
N SER A 149 15.83 2.67 -22.63
CA SER A 149 15.18 2.21 -21.40
C SER A 149 15.91 2.69 -20.14
N GLU A 150 17.22 2.91 -20.23
CA GLU A 150 18.08 3.36 -19.14
C GLU A 150 17.72 4.74 -18.57
N GLN A 151 16.90 5.51 -19.29
CA GLN A 151 16.35 6.78 -18.80
C GLN A 151 15.19 6.58 -17.83
N ARG A 152 14.55 5.41 -17.83
CA ARG A 152 13.41 5.08 -16.96
C ARG A 152 13.77 4.05 -15.91
N LEU A 153 14.48 2.99 -16.31
CA LEU A 153 14.88 1.90 -15.43
C LEU A 153 16.28 1.44 -15.81
N ARG A 154 17.11 1.17 -14.81
CA ARG A 154 18.45 0.62 -15.01
C ARG A 154 18.55 -0.76 -14.41
N TRP A 155 19.28 -1.64 -15.09
CA TRP A 155 19.63 -2.96 -14.59
C TRP A 155 21.09 -3.26 -14.91
N CYS A 156 21.80 -3.81 -13.92
CA CYS A 156 23.14 -4.34 -14.10
C CYS A 156 23.09 -5.87 -14.18
N PRO A 157 23.57 -6.51 -15.25
CA PRO A 157 23.66 -7.96 -15.34
C PRO A 157 24.55 -8.58 -14.24
N GLN A 158 25.55 -7.84 -13.78
CA GLN A 158 26.42 -8.21 -12.66
C GLN A 158 25.98 -7.50 -11.38
N TRP A 159 24.69 -7.62 -11.05
CA TRP A 159 24.07 -6.92 -9.92
C TRP A 159 24.76 -7.19 -8.58
N TRP A 160 25.40 -8.36 -8.42
CA TRP A 160 26.13 -8.75 -7.20
C TRP A 160 27.39 -7.92 -6.92
N GLU A 161 27.92 -7.19 -7.91
CA GLU A 161 29.06 -6.28 -7.73
C GLU A 161 28.64 -4.99 -6.98
N HIS A 162 27.35 -4.76 -6.76
CA HIS A 162 26.84 -3.59 -6.05
C HIS A 162 26.47 -3.95 -4.61
N ALA A 163 27.28 -3.52 -3.64
CA ALA A 163 27.09 -3.84 -2.22
C ALA A 163 25.69 -3.46 -1.68
N GLU A 164 25.15 -2.30 -2.08
CA GLU A 164 23.79 -1.90 -1.71
C GLU A 164 22.74 -2.90 -2.25
N VAL A 165 22.90 -3.35 -3.49
CA VAL A 165 21.97 -4.29 -4.13
C VAL A 165 22.09 -5.66 -3.47
N MET A 166 23.29 -6.14 -3.20
CA MET A 166 23.51 -7.38 -2.45
C MET A 166 22.80 -7.36 -1.10
N ALA A 167 22.95 -6.28 -0.32
CA ALA A 167 22.29 -6.14 0.97
C ALA A 167 20.75 -6.13 0.84
N ARG A 168 20.22 -5.43 -0.17
CA ARG A 168 18.77 -5.40 -0.44
C ARG A 168 18.25 -6.78 -0.86
N MET A 169 18.95 -7.48 -1.74
CA MET A 169 18.56 -8.82 -2.20
C MET A 169 18.62 -9.86 -1.09
N GLU A 170 19.59 -9.75 -0.17
CA GLU A 170 19.69 -10.59 1.02
C GLU A 170 18.46 -10.43 1.93
N VAL A 171 18.05 -9.19 2.20
CA VAL A 171 16.84 -8.92 3.00
C VAL A 171 15.58 -9.40 2.29
N LEU A 172 15.47 -9.19 0.97
CA LEU A 172 14.36 -9.70 0.17
C LEU A 172 14.25 -11.22 0.21
N TRP A 173 15.37 -11.92 0.08
CA TRP A 173 15.41 -13.37 0.17
C TRP A 173 14.93 -13.88 1.53
N ARG A 174 15.40 -13.27 2.64
CA ARG A 174 14.95 -13.64 3.99
C ARG A 174 13.45 -13.39 4.18
N ALA A 175 12.94 -12.25 3.72
CA ALA A 175 11.51 -11.94 3.77
C ALA A 175 10.70 -12.93 2.94
N PHE A 176 11.19 -13.30 1.76
CA PHE A 176 10.55 -14.30 0.91
C PHE A 176 10.49 -15.67 1.60
N GLU A 177 11.60 -16.17 2.15
CA GLU A 177 11.63 -17.48 2.82
C GLU A 177 10.70 -17.52 4.04
N HIS A 178 10.58 -16.41 4.76
CA HIS A 178 9.66 -16.28 5.88
C HIS A 178 8.18 -16.28 5.44
N LEU A 179 7.83 -15.43 4.46
CA LEU A 179 6.44 -15.22 4.06
C LEU A 179 5.90 -16.27 3.08
N ARG A 180 6.76 -16.97 2.31
CA ARG A 180 6.31 -17.95 1.31
C ARG A 180 5.57 -19.15 1.89
N GLN A 181 5.70 -19.40 3.19
CA GLN A 181 5.10 -20.53 3.88
C GLN A 181 3.71 -20.20 4.44
N GLY A 182 3.36 -18.92 4.41
CA GLY A 182 2.04 -18.44 4.77
C GLY A 182 0.96 -19.07 3.91
N LYS A 183 -0.19 -19.36 4.53
CA LYS A 183 -1.35 -19.99 3.87
C LYS A 183 -2.40 -18.97 3.45
N GLY A 184 -2.22 -17.69 3.79
CA GLY A 184 -3.13 -16.59 3.54
C GLY A 184 -2.54 -15.56 2.57
N ALA A 185 -2.54 -14.29 2.99
CA ALA A 185 -2.14 -13.15 2.17
C ALA A 185 -0.64 -12.80 2.25
N GLU A 186 0.16 -13.61 2.96
CA GLU A 186 1.59 -13.37 3.18
C GLU A 186 2.39 -13.27 1.86
N PRO A 187 2.09 -14.04 0.79
CA PRO A 187 2.71 -13.80 -0.51
C PRO A 187 2.38 -12.41 -1.08
N SER A 188 1.17 -11.90 -0.87
CA SER A 188 0.79 -10.53 -1.29
C SER A 188 1.54 -9.48 -0.47
N GLU A 189 1.64 -9.70 0.84
CA GLU A 189 2.42 -8.86 1.76
C GLU A 189 3.89 -8.79 1.35
N PHE A 190 4.48 -9.92 0.94
CA PHE A 190 5.84 -9.95 0.42
C PHE A 190 6.01 -9.01 -0.77
N TRP A 191 5.08 -9.01 -1.72
CA TRP A 191 5.15 -8.10 -2.87
C TRP A 191 5.03 -6.64 -2.46
N LEU A 192 4.02 -6.32 -1.65
CA LEU A 192 3.67 -4.94 -1.30
C LEU A 192 4.67 -4.28 -0.34
N LEU A 193 5.14 -5.02 0.67
CA LEU A 193 5.98 -4.48 1.74
C LEU A 193 7.47 -4.67 1.48
N HIS A 194 7.86 -5.68 0.69
CA HIS A 194 9.25 -6.02 0.49
C HIS A 194 9.68 -5.88 -0.97
N LEU A 195 9.14 -6.67 -1.89
CA LEU A 195 9.68 -6.76 -3.25
C LEU A 195 9.55 -5.43 -4.01
N ASP A 196 8.35 -4.87 -4.15
CA ASP A 196 8.12 -3.67 -4.95
C ASP A 196 8.90 -2.45 -4.44
N PRO A 197 8.90 -2.12 -3.12
CA PRO A 197 9.68 -1.00 -2.60
C PRO A 197 11.18 -1.13 -2.85
N HIS A 198 11.75 -2.33 -2.67
CA HIS A 198 13.17 -2.55 -2.91
C HIS A 198 13.49 -2.50 -4.41
N MET A 199 12.72 -3.19 -5.25
CA MET A 199 12.95 -3.21 -6.70
C MET A 199 12.78 -1.83 -7.33
N SER A 200 11.85 -1.02 -6.84
CA SER A 200 11.69 0.38 -7.27
C SER A 200 12.97 1.19 -7.04
N ARG A 201 13.64 1.03 -5.90
CA ARG A 201 14.90 1.73 -5.59
C ARG A 201 16.09 1.19 -6.37
N ILE A 202 16.14 -0.13 -6.57
CA ILE A 202 17.24 -0.80 -7.28
C ILE A 202 17.23 -0.39 -8.77
N LEU A 203 16.04 -0.34 -9.38
CA LEU A 203 15.89 -0.02 -10.80
C LEU A 203 15.85 1.49 -11.09
N ASP A 204 15.85 2.34 -10.08
CA ASP A 204 15.83 3.79 -10.23
C ASP A 204 17.04 4.25 -11.07
N PRO A 205 16.86 5.12 -12.10
CA PRO A 205 17.95 5.64 -12.91
C PRO A 205 19.05 6.36 -12.12
N GLU A 206 18.71 6.91 -10.95
CA GLU A 206 19.63 7.57 -10.02
C GLU A 206 20.05 6.66 -8.86
N GLY A 207 19.60 5.40 -8.87
CA GLY A 207 19.88 4.39 -7.86
C GLY A 207 21.26 3.71 -8.03
N PRO A 208 21.43 2.52 -7.43
CA PRO A 208 22.73 1.85 -7.37
C PRO A 208 23.28 1.44 -8.75
N PHE A 209 22.41 1.35 -9.76
CA PHE A 209 22.79 1.02 -11.14
C PHE A 209 23.00 2.25 -12.04
N LYS A 210 23.10 3.47 -11.49
CA LYS A 210 23.17 4.73 -12.25
C LYS A 210 24.08 4.72 -13.49
N TYR A 211 25.25 4.09 -13.39
CA TYR A 211 26.23 4.03 -14.49
C TYR A 211 26.23 2.72 -15.28
N CYS A 212 25.36 1.77 -14.92
CA CYS A 212 25.25 0.47 -15.56
C CYS A 212 24.06 0.44 -16.53
N THR A 213 24.16 -0.41 -17.55
CA THR A 213 23.05 -0.78 -18.44
C THR A 213 23.22 -2.24 -18.88
N VAL A 214 22.17 -2.85 -19.41
CA VAL A 214 22.27 -4.22 -19.95
C VAL A 214 23.27 -4.30 -21.11
N ALA A 215 23.24 -3.31 -22.02
CA ALA A 215 24.15 -3.26 -23.16
C ALA A 215 25.59 -2.85 -22.80
N GLY A 216 25.76 -1.98 -21.78
CA GLY A 216 27.04 -1.42 -21.36
C GLY A 216 27.75 -2.19 -20.24
N GLY A 217 27.05 -3.12 -19.58
CA GLY A 217 27.61 -3.91 -18.48
C GLY A 217 27.77 -3.13 -17.18
N HIS A 218 28.56 -3.70 -16.27
CA HIS A 218 28.86 -3.14 -14.96
C HIS A 218 29.90 -2.01 -15.04
N VAL A 219 29.70 -0.97 -14.24
CA VAL A 219 30.60 0.19 -14.14
C VAL A 219 30.72 0.62 -12.68
N GLU A 220 31.90 0.45 -12.09
CA GLU A 220 32.22 0.81 -10.71
C GLU A 220 32.61 2.30 -10.60
N LYS A 221 31.61 3.18 -10.60
CA LYS A 221 31.80 4.65 -10.49
C LYS A 221 31.25 5.27 -9.21
N LEU A 222 30.24 4.65 -8.59
CA LEU A 222 29.71 5.13 -7.33
C LEU A 222 30.71 4.80 -6.21
N GLN A 223 30.99 5.78 -5.37
CA GLN A 223 31.88 5.64 -4.23
C GLN A 223 31.05 5.60 -2.94
N PRO A 224 31.58 5.02 -1.86
CA PRO A 224 30.97 5.12 -0.54
C PRO A 224 30.67 6.57 -0.17
N LEU A 225 29.64 6.77 0.65
CA LEU A 225 29.30 8.11 1.13
C LEU A 225 30.50 8.70 1.89
N PRO A 226 30.88 9.97 1.61
CA PRO A 226 31.99 10.60 2.30
C PRO A 226 31.67 10.73 3.79
N THR A 227 32.62 10.33 4.63
CA THR A 227 32.57 10.54 6.09
C THR A 227 33.67 11.52 6.48
N GLY A 228 33.44 12.32 7.53
CA GLY A 228 34.47 13.18 8.10
C GLY A 228 35.35 12.41 9.08
N ASP A 229 36.65 12.69 9.07
CA ASP A 229 37.64 12.02 9.93
C ASP A 229 37.49 12.36 11.43
N ASP A 230 36.72 13.41 11.75
CA ASP A 230 36.56 13.95 13.10
C ASP A 230 35.38 13.34 13.89
N ALA A 231 34.80 12.22 13.41
CA ALA A 231 33.75 11.54 14.16
C ALA A 231 34.32 10.99 15.49
N PRO A 232 33.83 11.46 16.66
CA PRO A 232 34.36 11.00 17.93
C PRO A 232 34.14 9.49 18.10
N ALA A 233 35.13 8.78 18.65
CA ALA A 233 35.11 7.33 18.83
C ALA A 233 34.02 6.82 19.80
N ALA A 234 33.32 7.72 20.50
CA ALA A 234 32.30 7.37 21.47
C ALA A 234 30.92 7.19 20.82
N THR A 235 30.18 6.21 21.31
CA THR A 235 28.75 5.99 21.06
C THR A 235 27.99 7.25 21.47
N PHE A 236 27.40 7.93 20.48
CA PHE A 236 26.78 9.26 20.58
C PHE A 236 27.78 10.42 20.77
N PRO A 237 27.81 11.42 19.87
CA PRO A 237 28.70 12.57 20.02
C PRO A 237 28.36 13.31 21.31
N SER A 238 29.36 13.58 22.16
CA SER A 238 29.22 14.60 23.21
C SER A 238 28.75 15.90 22.55
N GLY A 239 27.65 16.46 23.05
CA GLY A 239 26.95 17.58 22.42
C GLY A 239 25.61 17.21 21.78
N TYR A 240 25.08 16.01 22.02
CA TYR A 240 23.64 15.72 21.88
C TYR A 240 23.05 15.49 23.28
N TYR A 241 21.89 16.08 23.56
CA TYR A 241 21.13 15.80 24.78
C TYR A 241 19.75 15.25 24.43
N GLU A 242 19.25 14.37 25.29
CA GLU A 242 17.90 13.82 25.18
C GLU A 242 16.90 14.83 25.75
N ARG A 243 15.92 15.22 24.94
CA ARG A 243 14.78 16.00 25.43
C ARG A 243 13.84 15.08 26.22
N PRO A 244 13.00 15.62 27.12
CA PRO A 244 11.95 14.83 27.79
C PRO A 244 11.02 14.07 26.84
N SER A 245 10.98 14.44 25.56
CA SER A 245 10.26 13.72 24.51
C SER A 245 11.00 12.50 23.93
N GLY A 246 12.20 12.15 24.42
CA GLY A 246 13.06 11.09 23.88
C GLY A 246 13.83 11.45 22.61
N LEU A 247 13.82 12.73 22.21
CA LEU A 247 14.50 13.19 20.99
C LEU A 247 15.92 13.66 21.31
N PHE A 248 16.92 13.09 20.63
CA PHE A 248 18.31 13.55 20.70
C PHE A 248 18.54 14.78 19.83
N VAL A 249 18.97 15.89 20.43
CA VAL A 249 19.21 17.16 19.72
C VAL A 249 20.64 17.61 19.92
N ARG A 250 21.29 18.06 18.84
CA ARG A 250 22.63 18.64 18.91
C ARG A 250 22.57 19.98 19.65
N GLU A 251 23.44 20.16 20.63
CA GLU A 251 23.70 21.45 21.26
C GLU A 251 24.03 22.46 20.17
N ALA A 252 23.25 23.54 20.12
CA ALA A 252 23.51 24.62 19.19
C ALA A 252 24.86 25.25 19.58
N THR A 253 25.83 25.20 18.68
CA THR A 253 27.04 26.02 18.82
C THR A 253 26.55 27.47 18.91
N PRO A 254 26.89 28.25 19.95
CA PRO A 254 26.43 29.62 20.05
C PRO A 254 26.93 30.36 18.80
N SER A 255 25.99 30.72 17.92
CA SER A 255 26.33 31.57 16.80
C SER A 255 26.86 32.89 17.38
N LYS A 256 27.93 33.44 16.80
CA LYS A 256 28.39 34.78 17.18
C LYS A 256 27.17 35.69 17.08
N ALA A 257 26.73 36.23 18.23
CA ALA A 257 25.55 37.07 18.30
C ALA A 257 25.64 38.14 17.21
N ALA A 258 24.76 38.06 16.21
CA ALA A 258 24.61 39.12 15.24
C ALA A 258 24.22 40.35 16.06
N LYS A 259 25.07 41.39 16.05
CA LYS A 259 24.77 42.67 16.68
C LYS A 259 23.48 43.19 16.08
N VAL A 260 22.39 43.13 16.83
CA VAL A 260 21.14 43.80 16.47
C VAL A 260 21.41 45.30 16.57
N PRO A 261 21.28 46.08 15.48
CA PRO A 261 21.46 47.53 15.55
C PRO A 261 20.34 48.14 16.42
N THR A 262 20.73 48.85 17.47
CA THR A 262 19.83 49.37 18.54
C THR A 262 19.10 50.68 18.19
N SER A 263 18.96 51.02 16.91
CA SER A 263 18.27 52.25 16.52
C SER A 263 17.57 52.05 15.19
N TRP A 264 16.26 51.85 15.27
CA TRP A 264 15.38 52.06 14.14
C TRP A 264 14.78 53.46 14.30
N GLU A 265 15.44 54.47 13.74
CA GLU A 265 14.81 55.77 13.52
C GLU A 265 14.05 55.69 12.20
N PHE A 266 12.73 55.84 12.25
CA PHE A 266 11.87 55.98 11.07
C PHE A 266 11.86 57.46 10.65
N PRO A 267 12.04 57.78 9.36
CA PRO A 267 11.59 59.05 8.78
C PRO A 267 10.07 59.09 8.57
#